data_AF-A0A7V0Z428-F1
#
_entry.id   AF-A0A7V0Z428-F1
#
_cell.length_a   1.000
_cell.length_b   1.000
_cell.length_c   1.000
_cell.angle_alpha   90.00
_cell.angle_beta   90.00
_cell.angle_gamma   90.00
#
_symmetry.space_group_name_H-M   'P 1'
#
loop_
_entity.id
_entity.type
_entity.pdbx_description
1 polymer ?
#
loop_
_entity_poly.entity_id
_entity_poly.type
_entity_poly.pdbx_seq_one_letter_code
_entity_poly.pdbx_strand_id
1 'polypeptide(L)' 'MKKHLSNNEIREIYSMISDYHKKFLEKYGVKLPKLTDNEGNYTKDALVLIYLAQDYPDT' A
#
# COMPACT_ATOMS: atom_id res chain seq x y z
N MET A 1 -7.78 12.23 -14.92
CA MET A 1 -8.37 12.69 -13.64
C MET A 1 -7.54 12.07 -12.53
N LYS A 2 -7.00 12.82 -11.56
CA LYS A 2 -6.41 12.20 -10.37
C LYS A 2 -7.55 11.56 -9.59
N LYS A 3 -7.68 10.23 -9.64
CA LYS A 3 -8.68 9.49 -8.86
C LYS A 3 -8.27 9.60 -7.40
N HIS A 4 -9.14 10.18 -6.59
CA HIS A 4 -8.90 10.33 -5.16
C HIS A 4 -9.39 9.06 -4.49
N LEU A 5 -8.47 8.22 -4.02
CA LEU A 5 -8.83 7.02 -3.27
C LEU A 5 -9.45 7.42 -1.92
N SER A 6 -10.52 6.74 -1.54
CA SER A 6 -11.09 6.81 -0.20
C SER A 6 -10.18 6.12 0.81
N ASN A 7 -10.34 6.46 2.09
CA ASN A 7 -9.60 5.78 3.17
C ASN A 7 -9.83 4.27 3.18
N ASN A 8 -11.00 3.81 2.76
CA ASN A 8 -11.29 2.38 2.70
C ASN A 8 -10.53 1.70 1.57
N GLU A 9 -10.54 2.27 0.36
CA GLU A 9 -9.77 1.76 -0.79
C GLU A 9 -8.27 1.73 -0.50
N ILE A 10 -7.74 2.78 0.15
CA ILE A 10 -6.33 2.83 0.58
C ILE A 10 -5.99 1.63 1.49
N ARG A 11 -6.87 1.31 2.45
CA ARG A 11 -6.66 0.19 3.39
C ARG A 11 -6.78 -1.16 2.70
N GLU A 12 -7.73 -1.32 1.80
CA GLU A 12 -7.93 -2.57 1.03
C GLU A 12 -6.72 -2.86 0.12
N ILE A 13 -6.27 -1.86 -0.64
CA ILE A 13 -5.08 -1.98 -1.50
C ILE A 13 -3.84 -2.25 -0.64
N TYR A 14 -3.66 -1.54 0.48
CA TYR A 14 -2.53 -1.77 1.37
C TYR A 14 -2.56 -3.17 2.01
N SER A 15 -3.74 -3.70 2.36
CA SER A 15 -3.90 -5.08 2.85
C SER A 15 -3.46 -6.09 1.79
N MET A 16 -3.93 -5.91 0.55
CA MET A 16 -3.52 -6.75 -0.58
C MET A 16 -2.01 -6.71 -0.78
N ILE A 17 -1.40 -5.52 -0.81
CA ILE A 17 0.05 -5.35 -0.91
C ILE A 17 0.77 -6.07 0.23
N SER A 18 0.25 -5.98 1.46
CA SER A 18 0.84 -6.62 2.63
C SER A 18 0.84 -8.14 2.50
N ASP A 19 -0.25 -8.74 1.99
CA ASP A 19 -0.33 -10.17 1.74
C ASP A 19 0.66 -10.63 0.67
N TYR A 20 0.77 -9.86 -0.43
CA TYR A 20 1.75 -10.12 -1.49
C TYR A 20 3.19 -9.96 -1.00
N HIS A 21 3.48 -8.91 -0.23
CA HIS A 21 4.79 -8.67 0.37
C HIS A 21 5.18 -9.83 1.28
N LYS A 22 4.28 -10.28 2.16
CA LYS A 22 4.50 -11.43 3.03
C LYS A 22 4.78 -12.70 2.23
N LYS A 23 3.99 -12.95 1.18
CA LYS A 23 4.11 -14.15 0.35
C LYS A 23 5.40 -14.19 -0.47
N PHE A 24 5.85 -13.05 -0.99
CA PHE A 24 6.89 -13.02 -2.02
C PHE A 24 8.18 -12.32 -1.61
N LEU A 25 8.14 -11.30 -0.75
CA LEU A 25 9.24 -10.38 -0.50
C LEU A 25 9.84 -10.47 0.92
N GLU A 26 9.04 -10.87 1.91
CA GLU A 26 9.49 -10.98 3.32
C GLU A 26 10.71 -11.90 3.46
N LYS A 27 10.69 -13.04 2.76
CA LYS A 27 11.81 -14.01 2.75
C LYS A 27 13.13 -13.46 2.21
N TYR A 28 13.09 -12.34 1.48
CA TYR A 28 14.26 -11.66 0.94
C TYR A 28 14.69 -10.45 1.81
N GLY A 29 14.06 -10.23 2.96
CA GLY A 29 14.39 -9.13 3.88
C GLY A 29 13.94 -7.75 3.40
N VAL A 30 13.10 -7.67 2.36
CA VAL A 30 12.52 -6.41 1.87
C VAL A 30 11.58 -5.85 2.94
N LYS A 31 11.72 -4.57 3.29
CA LYS A 31 10.86 -3.92 4.29
C LYS A 31 9.63 -3.29 3.63
N LEU A 32 8.45 -3.58 4.16
CA LEU A 32 7.21 -2.94 3.76
C LEU A 32 7.12 -1.54 4.41
N PRO A 33 6.86 -0.46 3.66
CA PRO A 33 6.63 0.87 4.22
C PRO A 33 5.42 0.88 5.15
N LYS A 34 5.51 1.59 6.29
CA LYS A 34 4.38 1.69 7.24
C LYS A 34 3.24 2.50 6.64
N LEU A 35 2.00 2.03 6.77
CA LEU A 35 0.82 2.77 6.29
C LEU A 35 0.70 4.15 6.93
N THR A 36 0.85 4.24 8.25
CA THR A 36 0.76 5.50 9.01
C THR A 36 2.02 5.77 9.83
N ASP A 37 2.27 7.04 10.08
CA ASP A 37 3.27 7.50 11.04
C ASP A 37 2.75 7.39 12.49
N ASN A 38 3.54 7.88 13.44
CA ASN A 38 3.20 7.84 14.87
C ASN A 38 2.05 8.80 15.25
N GLU A 39 1.72 9.75 14.38
CA GLU A 39 0.64 10.73 14.56
C GLU A 39 -0.67 10.28 13.90
N GLY A 40 -0.63 9.18 13.15
CA GLY A 40 -1.78 8.62 12.44
C GLY A 40 -1.96 9.16 11.02
N ASN A 41 -1.01 9.96 10.50
CA ASN A 41 -1.04 10.42 9.11
C ASN A 41 -0.49 9.34 8.19
N TYR A 42 -1.00 9.26 6.95
CA TYR A 42 -0.47 8.33 5.97
C TYR A 42 0.95 8.71 5.57
N THR A 43 1.84 7.71 5.50
CA THR A 43 3.21 7.96 5.04
C THR A 43 3.23 8.12 3.53
N LYS A 44 4.09 9.02 3.03
CA LYS A 44 4.27 9.24 1.59
C LYS A 44 4.64 7.95 0.86
N ASP A 45 5.53 7.14 1.44
CA ASP A 45 6.01 5.91 0.82
C ASP A 45 4.89 4.87 0.66
N ALA A 46 4.03 4.71 1.68
CA ALA A 46 2.88 3.83 1.58
C ALA A 46 1.87 4.36 0.55
N LEU A 47 1.59 5.66 0.53
CA LEU A 47 0.69 6.25 -0.46
C LEU A 47 1.21 6.06 -1.88
N VAL A 48 2.50 6.31 -2.14
CA VAL A 48 3.10 6.09 -3.45
C VAL A 48 2.92 4.64 -3.90
N LEU A 49 3.19 3.68 -3.00
CA LEU A 49 3.01 2.25 -3.31
C LEU A 49 1.53 1.90 -3.61
N ILE A 50 0.59 2.44 -2.84
CA ILE A 50 -0.85 2.24 -3.02
C ILE A 50 -1.33 2.82 -4.37
N TYR A 51 -0.89 4.02 -4.72
CA TYR A 51 -1.26 4.63 -6.00
C TYR A 51 -0.61 3.92 -7.20
N LEU A 52 0.56 3.29 -7.03
CA LEU A 52 1.17 2.46 -8.06
C LEU A 52 0.46 1.12 -8.24
N ALA A 53 -0.07 0.56 -7.16
CA ALA A 53 -0.87 -0.68 -7.18
C ALA A 53 -2.36 -0.42 -7.45
N GLN A 54 -2.74 0.83 -7.71
CA GLN A 54 -4.12 1.18 -7.96
C GLN A 54 -4.62 0.44 -9.22
N ASP A 55 -5.82 -0.13 -9.11
CA ASP A 55 -6.47 -0.91 -10.16
C ASP A 55 -5.76 -2.26 -10.48
N TYR A 56 -4.69 -2.65 -9.76
CA TYR A 56 -4.14 -4.01 -9.80
C TYR A 56 -5.12 -5.01 -9.15
N PRO A 57 -5.30 -6.23 -9.70
CA PRO A 57 -4.64 -6.82 -10.86
C PRO A 57 -5.28 -6.49 -12.22
N ASP A 58 -6.37 -5.73 -12.23
CA ASP A 58 -7.19 -5.43 -13.40
C ASP A 58 -6.67 -4.24 -14.25
N THR A 59 -5.42 -3.82 -14.03
CA THR A 59 -4.69 -2.83 -14.84
C THR A 59 -4.54 -3.23 -16.30
#